data_AF-A0A2W6YVB7-F1
#
_entry.id   AF-A0A2W6YVB7-F1
#
_cell.length_a   1.000
_cell.length_b   1.000
_cell.length_c   1.000
_cell.angle_alpha   90.00
_cell.angle_beta   90.00
_cell.angle_gamma   90.00
#
_symmetry.space_group_name_H-M   'P 1'
#
loop_
_entity.id
_entity.type
_entity.pdbx_description
1 polymer ?
#
loop_
_entity_poly.entity_id
_entity_poly.type
_entity_poly.pdbx_seq_one_letter_code
_entity_poly.pdbx_strand_id
1 'polypeptide(L)'
;MNLLDLMRAPMIVRPVDPDGSVVKEPQEVHVWRGGWRRVEIELHPYRHLWMWAVSLSFSNGGSGYRVGEKWGRFAESREDALHYALAELDERLARHDDPNIPQIIAWSRALR
;
A
#
# COMPACT_ATOMS: atom_id res chain seq x y z
N MET A 1 14.20 2.81 -11.98
CA MET A 1 13.07 2.69 -12.93
C MET A 1 13.37 1.53 -13.85
N ASN A 2 12.59 0.45 -13.76
CA ASN A 2 12.76 -0.76 -14.57
C ASN A 2 11.93 -0.66 -15.87
N LEU A 3 12.33 -1.34 -16.95
CA LEU A 3 11.59 -1.38 -18.22
C LEU A 3 10.15 -1.87 -18.04
N LEU A 4 9.93 -2.82 -17.12
CA LEU A 4 8.59 -3.30 -16.78
C LEU A 4 7.72 -2.23 -16.11
N ASP A 5 8.32 -1.27 -15.40
CA ASP A 5 7.58 -0.17 -14.79
C ASP A 5 7.04 0.80 -15.86
N LEU A 6 7.70 0.89 -17.02
CA LEU A 6 7.25 1.73 -18.16
C LEU A 6 6.05 1.13 -18.89
N MET A 7 5.77 -0.16 -18.71
CA MET A 7 4.63 -0.85 -19.32
C MET A 7 3.38 -0.88 -18.43
N ARG A 8 3.47 -0.41 -17.19
CA ARG A 8 2.33 -0.39 -16.25
C ARG A 8 1.35 0.73 -16.59
N ALA A 9 0.07 0.45 -16.42
CA ALA A 9 -0.95 1.49 -16.51
C ALA A 9 -0.74 2.50 -15.38
N PRO A 10 -0.80 3.82 -15.67
CA PRO A 10 -0.60 4.84 -14.66
C PRO A 10 -1.66 4.75 -13.55
N MET A 11 -1.27 5.10 -12.33
CA MET A 11 -2.21 5.27 -11.21
C MET A 11 -3.30 6.28 -11.59
N ILE A 12 -4.56 5.88 -11.35
CA ILE A 12 -5.72 6.74 -11.54
C ILE A 12 -5.98 7.46 -10.21
N VAL A 13 -5.86 8.78 -10.23
CA VAL A 13 -6.12 9.64 -9.07
C VAL A 13 -7.47 10.33 -9.24
N ARG A 14 -8.34 10.19 -8.25
CA ARG A 14 -9.62 10.90 -8.13
C ARG A 14 -9.59 11.80 -6.90
N PRO A 15 -10.47 12.83 -6.83
CA PRO A 15 -10.61 13.63 -5.63
C PRO A 15 -10.88 12.75 -4.40
N VAL A 16 -10.22 13.06 -3.29
CA VAL A 16 -10.50 12.44 -1.99
C VAL A 16 -11.93 12.81 -1.60
N ASP A 17 -12.71 11.82 -1.18
CA ASP A 17 -14.03 12.00 -0.59
C ASP A 17 -13.94 11.77 0.93
N PRO A 18 -13.85 12.81 1.76
CA PRO A 18 -13.70 12.67 3.20
C PRO A 18 -14.83 11.88 3.86
N ASP A 19 -16.03 11.89 3.27
CA ASP A 19 -17.20 11.17 3.76
C ASP A 19 -17.40 9.82 3.07
N GLY A 20 -16.50 9.49 2.13
CA GLY A 20 -16.50 8.25 1.37
C GLY A 20 -16.29 7.01 2.24
N SER A 21 -16.78 5.88 1.73
CA SER A 21 -16.72 4.61 2.46
C SER A 21 -15.32 3.99 2.49
N VAL A 22 -15.02 3.32 3.60
CA VAL A 22 -13.87 2.42 3.74
C VAL A 22 -14.34 0.97 3.64
N VAL A 23 -13.49 0.12 3.12
CA VAL A 23 -13.74 -1.32 2.99
C VAL A 23 -13.57 -1.97 4.36
N LYS A 24 -14.59 -2.73 4.77
CA LYS A 24 -14.56 -3.49 6.03
C LYS A 24 -13.67 -4.73 5.91
N GLU A 25 -13.76 -5.44 4.79
CA GLU A 25 -13.05 -6.69 4.55
C GLU A 25 -12.26 -6.57 3.24
N PRO A 26 -10.97 -6.21 3.30
CA PRO A 26 -10.12 -6.20 2.11
C PRO A 26 -10.03 -7.60 1.51
N GLN A 27 -9.93 -7.66 0.17
CA GLN A 27 -9.88 -8.94 -0.53
C GLN A 27 -8.54 -9.63 -0.31
N GLU A 28 -7.47 -8.85 -0.18
CA GLU A 28 -6.13 -9.34 0.03
C GLU A 28 -5.39 -8.45 1.03
N VAL A 29 -4.63 -9.10 1.92
CA VAL A 29 -3.84 -8.41 2.95
C VAL A 29 -2.46 -9.06 3.04
N HIS A 30 -1.42 -8.26 2.85
CA HIS A 30 -0.04 -8.67 3.12
C HIS A 30 0.42 -8.03 4.42
N VAL A 31 0.92 -8.85 5.35
CA VAL A 31 1.37 -8.36 6.65
C VAL A 31 2.80 -8.79 6.91
N TRP A 32 3.64 -7.84 7.30
CA TRP A 32 4.91 -8.09 7.94
C TRP A 32 4.81 -7.75 9.43
N ARG A 33 5.44 -8.58 10.29
CA ARG A 33 5.48 -8.37 11.74
C ARG A 33 6.90 -8.56 12.26
N GLY A 34 7.30 -7.67 13.16
CA GLY A 34 8.58 -7.72 13.87
C GLY A 34 8.45 -7.18 15.29
N GLY A 35 8.19 -8.07 16.25
CA GLY A 35 7.84 -7.68 17.62
C GLY A 35 6.56 -6.85 17.65
N TRP A 36 6.63 -5.64 18.22
CA TRP A 36 5.52 -4.67 18.26
C TRP A 36 5.27 -3.93 16.94
N ARG A 37 6.10 -4.16 15.92
CA ARG A 37 6.02 -3.47 14.63
C ARG A 37 5.17 -4.24 13.64
N ARG A 38 4.44 -3.51 12.82
CA ARG A 38 3.56 -4.07 11.79
C ARG A 38 3.60 -3.20 10.55
N VAL A 39 3.71 -3.84 9.39
CA VAL A 39 3.43 -3.24 8.08
C VAL A 39 2.30 -4.02 7.45
N GLU A 40 1.35 -3.33 6.85
CA GLU A 40 0.19 -3.93 6.22
C GLU A 40 -0.10 -3.26 4.89
N ILE A 41 -0.32 -4.07 3.86
CA ILE A 41 -0.82 -3.67 2.56
C ILE A 41 -2.18 -4.34 2.38
N GLU A 42 -3.22 -3.54 2.18
CA GLU A 42 -4.57 -4.02 1.86
C GLU A 42 -4.84 -3.77 0.37
N LEU A 43 -5.39 -4.75 -0.35
CA LEU A 43 -5.86 -4.59 -1.72
C LEU A 43 -7.35 -4.95 -1.79
N HIS A 44 -8.09 -4.22 -2.62
CA HIS A 44 -9.50 -4.49 -2.83
C HIS A 44 -9.96 -4.12 -4.25
N PRO A 45 -10.69 -5.01 -4.95
CA PRO A 45 -11.31 -4.67 -6.22
C PRO A 45 -12.43 -3.63 -6.01
N TYR A 46 -12.52 -2.64 -6.89
CA TYR A 46 -13.57 -1.63 -6.89
C TYR A 46 -14.06 -1.40 -8.32
N ARG A 47 -15.25 -1.95 -8.62
CA ARG A 47 -15.80 -2.00 -9.98
C ARG A 47 -14.81 -2.69 -10.94
N HIS A 48 -14.28 -1.97 -11.92
CA HIS A 48 -13.27 -2.45 -12.89
C HIS A 48 -11.83 -2.03 -12.52
N LEU A 49 -11.64 -1.47 -11.32
CA LEU A 49 -10.35 -0.98 -10.83
C LEU A 49 -9.95 -1.73 -9.56
N TRP A 50 -8.76 -1.43 -9.07
CA TRP A 50 -8.22 -1.91 -7.80
C TRP A 50 -7.80 -0.73 -6.93
N MET A 51 -8.04 -0.84 -5.63
CA MET A 51 -7.60 0.12 -4.61
C MET A 51 -6.58 -0.56 -3.71
N TRP A 52 -5.76 0.25 -3.05
CA TRP A 52 -4.84 -0.22 -2.02
C TRP A 52 -4.82 0.69 -0.81
N ALA A 53 -4.30 0.16 0.30
CA ALA A 53 -3.87 0.95 1.44
C ALA A 53 -2.56 0.43 2.01
N VAL A 54 -1.79 1.34 2.62
CA VAL A 54 -0.55 1.04 3.33
C VAL A 54 -0.67 1.54 4.75
N SER A 55 -0.39 0.67 5.71
CA SER A 55 -0.39 0.96 7.14
C SER A 55 0.92 0.51 7.78
N LEU A 56 1.47 1.37 8.64
CA LEU A 56 2.74 1.22 9.34
C LEU A 56 2.52 1.47 10.83
N SER A 57 3.09 0.61 11.66
CA SER A 57 3.12 0.75 13.11
C SER A 57 4.53 0.48 13.59
N PHE A 58 5.20 1.50 14.12
CA PHE A 58 6.53 1.45 14.72
C PHE A 58 6.51 1.92 16.17
N SER A 59 7.62 1.75 16.88
CA SER A 59 7.71 2.11 18.30
C SER A 59 7.62 3.62 18.58
N ASN A 60 7.94 4.46 17.60
CA ASN A 60 7.92 5.93 17.71
C ASN A 60 6.75 6.58 16.96
N GLY A 61 5.80 5.78 16.44
CA GLY A 61 4.64 6.29 15.72
C GLY A 61 4.10 5.29 14.71
N GLY A 62 2.92 5.60 14.16
CA GLY A 62 2.29 4.83 13.11
C GLY A 62 1.58 5.76 12.14
N SER A 63 1.42 5.30 10.90
CA SER A 63 0.62 5.99 9.90
C SER A 63 -0.05 4.96 9.01
N GLY A 64 -1.32 5.18 8.69
CA GLY A 64 -2.06 4.21 7.93
C GLY A 64 -3.45 4.68 7.60
N TYR A 65 -4.05 3.97 6.67
CA TYR A 65 -5.46 4.12 6.35
C TYR A 65 -6.01 2.75 5.93
N ARG A 66 -7.33 2.63 5.94
CA ARG A 66 -8.06 1.45 5.45
C ARG A 66 -8.35 1.62 3.98
N VAL A 67 -8.25 0.57 3.18
CA VAL A 67 -8.56 0.66 1.74
C VAL A 67 -10.00 1.14 1.53
N GLY A 68 -10.24 2.00 0.55
CA GLY A 68 -11.55 2.61 0.33
C GLY A 68 -11.54 3.71 -0.73
N GLU A 69 -12.70 3.93 -1.35
CA GLU A 69 -12.91 4.96 -2.39
C GLU A 69 -12.55 6.36 -1.89
N LYS A 70 -12.73 6.57 -0.58
CA LYS A 70 -12.34 7.78 0.16
C LYS A 70 -10.99 8.34 -0.24
N TRP A 71 -9.98 7.49 -0.48
CA TRP A 71 -8.60 7.94 -0.71
C TRP A 71 -8.29 8.32 -2.16
N GLY A 72 -9.21 8.05 -3.09
CA GLY A 72 -9.09 8.50 -4.47
C GLY A 72 -7.96 7.83 -5.27
N ARG A 73 -7.41 6.70 -4.83
CA ARG A 73 -6.27 6.03 -5.49
C ARG A 73 -6.67 4.68 -6.06
N PHE A 74 -6.49 4.53 -7.37
CA PHE A 74 -6.90 3.35 -8.11
C PHE A 74 -5.85 2.89 -9.11
N ALA A 75 -5.90 1.61 -9.47
CA ALA A 75 -5.11 0.99 -10.51
C ALA A 75 -6.00 0.11 -11.42
N GLU A 76 -5.59 -0.12 -12.66
CA GLU A 76 -6.36 -0.94 -13.60
C GLU A 76 -6.33 -2.44 -13.26
N SER A 77 -5.28 -2.88 -12.58
CA SER A 77 -5.07 -4.29 -12.23
C SER A 77 -4.67 -4.46 -10.77
N ARG A 78 -4.84 -5.70 -10.25
CA ARG A 78 -4.33 -6.10 -8.94
C ARG A 78 -2.83 -5.86 -8.84
N GLU A 79 -2.10 -6.26 -9.87
CA GLU A 79 -0.63 -6.18 -9.91
C GLU A 79 -0.14 -4.74 -9.87
N ASP A 80 -0.82 -3.83 -10.57
CA ASP A 80 -0.52 -2.40 -10.51
C ASP A 80 -0.87 -1.80 -9.15
N ALA A 81 -2.00 -2.20 -8.54
CA ALA A 81 -2.33 -1.76 -7.18
C ALA A 81 -1.27 -2.22 -6.15
N LEU A 82 -0.78 -3.46 -6.27
CA LEU A 82 0.32 -3.95 -5.43
C LEU A 82 1.62 -3.18 -5.70
N HIS A 83 1.95 -2.94 -6.97
CA HIS A 83 3.12 -2.13 -7.34
C HIS A 83 3.08 -0.74 -6.70
N TYR A 84 1.95 -0.04 -6.82
CA TYR A 84 1.78 1.28 -6.24
C TYR A 84 1.76 1.28 -4.71
N ALA A 85 1.18 0.25 -4.08
CA ALA A 85 1.26 0.08 -2.63
C ALA A 85 2.70 -0.11 -2.16
N LEU A 86 3.51 -0.87 -2.90
CA LEU A 86 4.93 -1.09 -2.59
C LEU A 86 5.77 0.18 -2.82
N ALA A 87 5.47 0.97 -3.85
CA ALA A 87 6.11 2.26 -4.05
C ALA A 87 5.77 3.24 -2.91
N GLU A 88 4.51 3.32 -2.51
CA GLU A 88 4.08 4.12 -1.36
C GLU A 88 4.72 3.65 -0.05
N LEU A 89 4.88 2.34 0.13
CA LEU A 89 5.60 1.78 1.27
C LEU A 89 7.06 2.26 1.28
N ASP A 90 7.78 2.14 0.17
CA ASP A 90 9.18 2.59 0.07
C ASP A 90 9.32 4.08 0.42
N GLU A 91 8.44 4.93 -0.12
CA GLU A 91 8.42 6.37 0.18
C GLU A 91 8.18 6.68 1.67
N ARG A 92 7.33 5.90 2.33
CA ARG A 92 7.05 6.07 3.75
C ARG A 92 8.20 5.57 4.61
N LEU A 93 8.77 4.40 4.29
CA LEU A 93 9.93 3.86 5.01
C LEU A 93 11.12 4.82 4.96
N ALA A 94 11.31 5.54 3.85
CA ALA A 94 12.36 6.56 3.73
C ALA A 94 12.23 7.73 4.73
N ARG A 95 11.07 7.89 5.37
CA ARG A 95 10.80 8.94 6.39
C ARG A 95 10.92 8.42 7.82
N HIS A 96 11.19 7.14 8.00
CA HIS A 96 11.33 6.52 9.31
C HIS A 96 12.77 6.07 9.53
N ASP A 97 13.21 6.17 10.79
CA ASP A 97 14.44 5.54 11.26
C ASP A 97 14.04 4.40 12.20
N ASP A 98 13.97 3.18 11.65
CA ASP A 98 13.65 1.97 12.40
C ASP A 98 14.62 0.83 12.03
N PRO A 99 15.19 0.11 13.02
CA PRO A 99 16.15 -0.95 12.77
C PRO A 99 15.59 -2.13 11.97
N ASN A 100 14.26 -2.24 11.82
CA ASN A 100 13.64 -3.32 11.06
C ASN A 100 13.38 -2.99 9.58
N ILE A 101 13.68 -1.76 9.14
CA ILE A 101 13.51 -1.35 7.74
C ILE A 101 14.19 -2.32 6.77
N PRO A 102 15.41 -2.83 6.99
CA PRO A 102 16.04 -3.80 6.10
C PRO A 102 15.21 -5.09 5.92
N GLN A 103 14.59 -5.59 7.00
CA GLN A 103 13.74 -6.79 6.97
C GLN A 103 12.42 -6.51 6.26
N ILE A 104 11.84 -5.32 6.44
CA ILE A 104 10.64 -4.89 5.72
C ILE A 104 10.94 -4.76 4.22
N ILE A 105 12.07 -4.21 3.83
CA ILE A 105 12.50 -4.11 2.42
C ILE A 105 12.72 -5.50 1.82
N ALA A 106 13.35 -6.42 2.55
CA ALA A 106 13.53 -7.79 2.08
C ALA A 106 12.18 -8.49 1.85
N TRP A 107 11.24 -8.31 2.78
CA TRP A 107 9.88 -8.80 2.64
C TRP A 107 9.14 -8.15 1.46
N SER A 108 9.21 -6.83 1.32
CA SER A 108 8.50 -6.10 0.25
C SER A 108 8.99 -6.49 -1.14
N ARG A 109 10.28 -6.82 -1.28
CA ARG A 109 10.86 -7.35 -2.53
C ARG A 109 10.37 -8.75 -2.88
N ALA A 110 10.06 -9.59 -1.90
CA ALA A 110 9.51 -10.92 -2.14
C ALA A 110 8.05 -10.91 -2.63
N LEU A 111 7.38 -9.75 -2.53
CA LEU A 111 6.02 -9.54 -3.05
C LEU A 111 6.00 -9.01 -4.50
N ARG A 112 7.16 -8.64 -5.06
CA ARG A 112 7.28 -8.03 -6.40
C ARG A 112 7.35 -9.07 -7.52
#